data_AF-A0A4V5ZX34-F1
#
_entry.id   AF-A0A4V5ZX34-F1
#
_cell.length_a   1.000
_cell.length_b   1.000
_cell.length_c   1.000
_cell.angle_alpha   90.00
_cell.angle_beta   90.00
_cell.angle_gamma   90.00
#
_symmetry.space_group_name_H-M   'P 1'
#
loop_
_entity.id
_entity.type
_entity.pdbx_description
1 polymer ?
#
loop_
_entity_poly.entity_id
_entity_poly.type
_entity_poly.pdbx_seq_one_letter_code
_entity_poly.pdbx_strand_id
1 'polypeptide(L)'
;MEDPCVNCENGLGTATSQQQNYVPTQICDVDERPLYGELILLGYNGAAEGQRSSGQLNRKHRSKMTLCRKDLFNGIKKFAISSTTAPPRQSQAVQDPSKHVVSYTYDKSHTVIVEYIPDESKDMFQIGRSSEDQIDFTIVDTWLAAGSNMVMSPAGNNMRLLRSSNCFDKNEVHPRPISSTISRYACRILTDREEPTKAYVYAAGFDNSKNIFLGEKATKWIKKNGEADGLTTNGILILHPNRNDVDEEASSSLSGDRKMYVWREVSVDGDIFTLRETRSSTKRGEMIPHETNQLQDGTLIDLCGATLLWRSADGWPTLLANRNWSISWMNSTLESLNVL
;
A
#
# COMPACT_ATOMS: atom_id res chain seq x y z
N MET A 1 -35.75 -72.24 6.54
CA MET A 1 -35.04 -72.73 7.73
C MET A 1 -34.23 -71.55 8.22
N GLU A 2 -34.91 -70.56 8.78
CA GLU A 2 -35.26 -70.43 10.21
C GLU A 2 -34.04 -70.05 11.06
N ASP A 3 -34.10 -68.83 11.59
CA ASP A 3 -33.33 -68.36 12.76
C ASP A 3 -33.57 -69.27 13.97
N PRO A 4 -32.70 -69.20 14.99
CA PRO A 4 -33.17 -68.50 16.20
C PRO A 4 -32.10 -67.67 16.95
N CYS A 5 -32.60 -66.53 17.44
CA CYS A 5 -32.48 -65.95 18.78
C CYS A 5 -31.10 -65.64 19.41
N VAL A 6 -30.81 -64.35 19.59
CA VAL A 6 -30.98 -63.53 20.82
C VAL A 6 -30.03 -63.92 21.96
N ASN A 7 -29.08 -63.02 22.27
CA ASN A 7 -28.84 -62.57 23.63
C ASN A 7 -28.30 -61.14 23.63
N CYS A 8 -29.07 -60.26 24.27
CA CYS A 8 -28.67 -58.91 24.66
C CYS A 8 -27.96 -59.00 26.01
N GLU A 9 -26.76 -58.44 26.14
CA GLU A 9 -26.30 -57.90 27.42
C GLU A 9 -25.65 -56.53 27.21
N ASN A 10 -26.14 -55.58 28.00
CA ASN A 10 -25.68 -54.19 28.08
C ASN A 10 -24.34 -54.13 28.81
N GLY A 11 -23.37 -53.39 28.27
CA GLY A 11 -22.12 -53.07 28.95
C GLY A 11 -21.53 -51.76 28.42
N LEU A 12 -21.41 -50.78 29.31
CA LEU A 12 -21.00 -49.39 29.12
C LEU A 12 -19.79 -49.18 28.20
N GLY A 13 -19.89 -48.11 27.40
CA GLY A 13 -18.87 -47.71 26.42
C GLY A 13 -17.61 -47.08 27.00
N THR A 14 -16.59 -47.10 26.14
CA THR A 14 -15.46 -46.16 26.14
C THR A 14 -15.16 -45.84 24.68
N ALA A 15 -15.47 -44.63 24.23
CA ALA A 15 -15.12 -44.14 22.91
C ALA A 15 -13.62 -43.85 22.86
N THR A 16 -12.84 -44.73 22.23
CA THR A 16 -11.46 -44.43 21.83
C THR A 16 -11.49 -43.67 20.50
N SER A 17 -11.23 -42.37 20.59
CA SER A 17 -11.03 -41.47 19.46
C SER A 17 -9.88 -41.97 18.56
N GLN A 18 -10.20 -42.32 17.32
CA GLN A 18 -9.19 -42.49 16.28
C GLN A 18 -8.57 -41.12 16.01
N GLN A 19 -7.32 -40.92 16.45
CA GLN A 19 -6.48 -39.81 16.01
C GLN A 19 -6.24 -39.98 14.50
N GLN A 20 -6.97 -39.21 13.69
CA GLN A 20 -6.54 -38.92 12.33
C GLN A 20 -5.24 -38.14 12.43
N ASN A 21 -4.14 -38.76 11.98
CA ASN A 21 -2.85 -38.12 11.82
C ASN A 21 -3.01 -36.95 10.84
N TYR A 22 -3.14 -35.74 11.37
CA TYR A 22 -2.97 -34.51 10.64
C TYR A 22 -1.48 -34.40 10.27
N VAL A 23 -1.14 -34.80 9.05
CA VAL A 23 0.15 -34.47 8.45
C VAL A 23 0.11 -32.98 8.16
N PRO A 24 0.95 -32.15 8.80
CA PRO A 24 1.00 -30.73 8.46
C PRO A 24 1.42 -30.62 7.00
N THR A 25 0.55 -30.04 6.17
CA THR A 25 0.93 -29.59 4.84
C THR A 25 2.17 -28.72 5.02
N GLN A 26 3.30 -29.13 4.45
CA GLN A 26 4.51 -28.31 4.41
C GLN A 26 4.12 -26.90 3.98
N ILE A 27 4.41 -25.93 4.84
CA ILE A 27 4.38 -24.51 4.48
C ILE A 27 5.49 -24.37 3.43
N CYS A 28 5.11 -24.37 2.17
CA CYS A 28 6.02 -24.20 1.04
C CYS A 28 6.56 -22.76 1.04
N ASP A 29 7.85 -22.63 0.73
CA ASP A 29 8.63 -21.42 0.48
C ASP A 29 8.81 -20.45 1.66
N VAL A 30 9.69 -20.83 2.59
CA VAL A 30 10.50 -19.81 3.26
C VAL A 30 11.52 -19.34 2.22
N ASP A 31 11.22 -18.22 1.59
CA ASP A 31 12.19 -17.51 0.77
C ASP A 31 13.45 -17.26 1.61
N GLU A 32 14.58 -17.88 1.27
CA GLU A 32 15.84 -17.76 2.02
C GLU A 32 16.41 -16.33 1.97
N ARG A 33 15.84 -15.46 1.14
CA ARG A 33 16.30 -14.09 0.96
C ARG A 33 15.95 -13.24 2.19
N PRO A 34 16.83 -12.30 2.59
CA PRO A 34 16.57 -11.39 3.70
C PRO A 34 15.20 -10.70 3.57
N LEU A 35 14.38 -10.82 4.61
CA LEU A 35 13.07 -10.17 4.69
C LEU A 35 13.25 -8.67 4.99
N TYR A 36 12.59 -7.81 4.23
CA TYR A 36 12.46 -6.38 4.54
C TYR A 36 11.22 -6.10 5.39
N GLY A 37 10.10 -6.75 5.05
CA GLY A 37 8.83 -6.58 5.76
C GLY A 37 7.62 -7.05 4.96
N GLU A 38 6.44 -6.64 5.39
CA GLU A 38 5.17 -6.96 4.73
C GLU A 38 4.29 -5.71 4.57
N LEU A 39 3.59 -5.65 3.44
CA LEU A 39 2.46 -4.74 3.22
C LEU A 39 1.16 -5.53 3.34
N ILE A 40 0.28 -5.08 4.22
CA ILE A 40 -1.03 -5.70 4.48
C ILE A 40 -2.12 -4.71 4.08
N LEU A 41 -3.02 -5.13 3.20
CA LEU A 41 -4.17 -4.34 2.78
C LEU A 41 -5.28 -4.42 3.84
N LEU A 42 -5.65 -3.28 4.41
CA LEU A 42 -6.68 -3.19 5.45
C LEU A 42 -8.09 -3.12 4.84
N GLY A 43 -9.07 -3.62 5.60
CA GLY A 43 -10.51 -3.49 5.29
C GLY A 43 -11.11 -4.57 4.38
N TYR A 44 -10.38 -5.65 4.11
CA TYR A 44 -10.90 -6.79 3.33
C TYR A 44 -11.56 -7.91 4.17
N ASN A 45 -11.55 -7.82 5.51
CA ASN A 45 -12.29 -8.67 6.47
C ASN A 45 -12.50 -10.15 6.08
N GLY A 46 -11.49 -10.82 5.52
CA GLY A 46 -11.57 -12.24 5.15
C GLY A 46 -12.41 -12.56 3.90
N ALA A 47 -12.77 -11.57 3.06
CA ALA A 47 -13.32 -11.83 1.74
C ALA A 47 -12.33 -12.68 0.95
N ALA A 48 -12.72 -13.92 0.63
CA ALA A 48 -11.84 -14.91 0.04
C ALA A 48 -11.14 -14.36 -1.21
N GLU A 49 -9.84 -14.60 -1.33
CA GLU A 49 -9.07 -14.36 -2.54
C GLU A 49 -9.58 -15.26 -3.67
N GLY A 50 -10.67 -14.89 -4.32
CA GLY A 50 -11.22 -15.68 -5.41
C GLY A 50 -12.63 -15.26 -5.78
N GLN A 51 -12.91 -15.36 -7.08
CA GLN A 51 -14.23 -15.24 -7.71
C GLN A 51 -14.63 -13.87 -8.27
N ARG A 52 -13.71 -13.01 -8.74
CA ARG A 52 -14.01 -12.03 -9.82
C ARG A 52 -12.80 -11.69 -10.70
N SER A 53 -12.16 -12.69 -11.32
CA SER A 53 -11.27 -12.42 -12.46
C SER A 53 -11.79 -13.17 -13.67
N SER A 54 -12.67 -12.53 -14.45
CA SER A 54 -12.87 -12.95 -15.83
C SER A 54 -11.56 -12.71 -16.59
N GLY A 55 -11.00 -13.78 -17.15
CA GLY A 55 -10.12 -13.71 -18.32
C GLY A 55 -8.64 -13.36 -18.15
N GLN A 56 -8.16 -12.87 -17.00
CA GLN A 56 -6.71 -12.68 -16.80
C GLN A 56 -6.12 -13.76 -15.90
N LEU A 57 -5.53 -14.78 -16.52
CA LEU A 57 -4.69 -15.77 -15.85
C LEU A 57 -3.61 -15.04 -15.02
N ASN A 58 -3.53 -15.38 -13.73
CA ASN A 58 -2.33 -15.29 -12.87
C ASN A 58 -2.08 -14.07 -11.97
N ARG A 59 -2.95 -13.07 -11.84
CA ARG A 59 -2.81 -12.07 -10.75
C ARG A 59 -4.00 -12.08 -9.81
N LYS A 60 -3.93 -12.97 -8.83
CA LYS A 60 -4.83 -13.00 -7.67
C LYS A 60 -4.75 -11.64 -6.97
N HIS A 61 -5.90 -11.03 -6.69
CA HIS A 61 -5.96 -9.89 -5.78
C HIS A 61 -5.51 -10.38 -4.40
N ARG A 62 -4.30 -9.98 -4.01
CA ARG A 62 -3.71 -10.40 -2.73
C ARG A 62 -4.07 -9.38 -1.66
N SER A 63 -4.36 -9.86 -0.46
CA SER A 63 -4.53 -9.00 0.71
C SER A 63 -3.20 -8.64 1.38
N LYS A 64 -2.10 -9.26 0.95
CA LYS A 64 -0.77 -9.11 1.54
C LYS A 64 0.34 -9.28 0.49
N MET A 65 1.43 -8.54 0.66
CA MET A 65 2.68 -8.75 -0.07
C MET A 65 3.87 -8.75 0.90
N THR A 66 4.65 -9.82 0.87
CA THR A 66 5.93 -9.92 1.57
C THR A 66 7.03 -9.32 0.68
N LEU A 67 7.85 -8.42 1.24
CA LEU A 67 8.99 -7.79 0.56
C LEU A 67 10.27 -8.44 1.08
N CYS A 68 10.95 -9.18 0.22
CA CYS A 68 12.26 -9.76 0.48
C CYS A 68 13.30 -9.16 -0.47
N ARG A 69 14.59 -9.27 -0.13
CA ARG A 69 15.70 -8.90 -1.00
C ARG A 69 15.53 -9.55 -2.37
N LYS A 70 15.59 -8.75 -3.43
CA LYS A 70 15.51 -9.26 -4.80
C LYS A 70 16.84 -9.90 -5.20
N ASP A 71 16.80 -10.88 -6.11
CA ASP A 71 18.00 -11.57 -6.58
C ASP A 71 18.96 -10.58 -7.26
N LEU A 72 18.40 -9.71 -8.09
CA LEU A 72 19.09 -8.58 -8.71
C LEU A 72 18.55 -7.28 -8.13
N PHE A 73 19.45 -6.33 -7.87
CA PHE A 73 19.08 -5.00 -7.46
C PHE A 73 18.24 -4.33 -8.56
N ASN A 74 17.26 -3.53 -8.13
CA ASN A 74 16.48 -2.68 -9.03
C ASN A 74 16.21 -1.29 -8.44
N GLY A 75 16.94 -0.93 -7.39
CA GLY A 75 16.92 0.39 -6.79
C GLY A 75 17.36 1.47 -7.76
N ILE A 76 17.07 2.71 -7.38
CA ILE A 76 17.40 3.88 -8.17
C ILE A 76 17.98 4.98 -7.30
N LYS A 77 18.86 5.79 -7.89
CA LYS A 77 19.39 7.00 -7.27
C LYS A 77 19.42 8.14 -8.27
N LYS A 78 19.26 9.37 -7.79
CA LYS A 78 19.34 10.57 -8.63
C LYS A 78 20.70 10.64 -9.31
N PHE A 79 20.71 11.17 -10.53
CA PHE A 79 21.93 11.34 -11.31
C PHE A 79 22.06 12.75 -11.88
N ALA A 80 21.17 13.13 -12.80
CA ALA A 80 21.27 14.39 -13.52
C ALA A 80 19.93 15.13 -13.53
N ILE A 81 20.01 16.46 -13.58
CA ILE A 81 18.85 17.34 -13.73
C ILE A 81 19.07 18.17 -14.98
N SER A 82 18.09 18.18 -15.88
CA SER A 82 18.11 18.99 -17.09
C SER A 82 16.79 19.73 -17.26
N SER A 83 16.82 20.83 -18.02
CA SER A 83 15.62 21.58 -18.39
C SER A 83 15.42 21.52 -19.90
N THR A 84 14.20 21.29 -20.35
CA THR A 84 13.84 21.28 -21.77
C THR A 84 12.64 22.16 -22.05
N THR A 85 12.64 22.76 -23.24
CA THR A 85 11.53 23.53 -23.79
C THR A 85 10.62 22.70 -24.69
N ALA A 86 11.06 21.51 -25.08
CA ALA A 86 10.28 20.58 -25.88
C ALA A 86 9.38 19.69 -24.99
N PRO A 87 8.32 19.07 -25.56
CA PRO A 87 7.53 18.08 -24.84
C PRO A 87 8.41 16.97 -24.24
N PRO A 88 8.19 16.53 -22.99
CA PRO A 88 9.14 15.62 -22.32
C PRO A 88 9.32 14.29 -23.03
N ARG A 89 8.28 13.81 -23.72
CA ARG A 89 8.31 12.60 -24.56
C ARG A 89 9.33 12.63 -25.71
N GLN A 90 9.81 13.81 -26.08
CA GLN A 90 10.84 14.00 -27.11
C GLN A 90 12.25 14.07 -26.52
N SER A 91 12.39 14.16 -25.20
CA SER A 91 13.70 14.14 -24.54
C SER A 91 14.35 12.77 -24.68
N GLN A 92 15.64 12.76 -25.03
CA GLN A 92 16.44 11.53 -25.12
C GLN A 92 16.44 10.76 -23.80
N ALA A 93 16.47 11.46 -22.66
CA ALA A 93 16.44 10.84 -21.34
C ALA A 93 15.15 10.04 -21.10
N VAL A 94 14.00 10.55 -21.55
CA VAL A 94 12.68 9.92 -21.39
C VAL A 94 12.49 8.73 -22.35
N GLN A 95 13.19 8.76 -23.48
CA GLN A 95 13.15 7.68 -24.49
C GLN A 95 14.15 6.55 -24.20
N ASP A 96 15.10 6.77 -23.29
CA ASP A 96 16.11 5.79 -22.91
C ASP A 96 15.51 4.75 -21.94
N PRO A 97 15.30 3.49 -22.38
CA PRO A 97 14.68 2.46 -21.55
C PRO A 97 15.58 1.99 -20.40
N SER A 98 16.86 2.39 -20.36
CA SER A 98 17.77 2.06 -19.27
C SER A 98 17.61 2.98 -18.06
N LYS A 99 17.01 4.16 -18.24
CA LYS A 99 16.89 5.20 -17.22
C LYS A 99 15.50 5.27 -16.62
N HIS A 100 15.44 5.67 -15.37
CA HIS A 100 14.19 6.11 -14.75
C HIS A 100 14.15 7.63 -14.76
N VAL A 101 13.01 8.22 -15.06
CA VAL A 101 12.91 9.67 -15.23
C VAL A 101 11.67 10.23 -14.56
N VAL A 102 11.83 11.37 -13.90
CA VAL A 102 10.71 12.19 -13.39
C VAL A 102 10.68 13.51 -14.15
N SER A 103 9.54 13.80 -14.77
CA SER A 103 9.31 15.01 -15.56
C SER A 103 8.36 15.96 -14.83
N TYR A 104 8.82 17.18 -14.56
CA TYR A 104 8.08 18.26 -13.93
C TYR A 104 7.79 19.36 -14.96
N THR A 105 6.61 19.32 -15.58
CA THR A 105 6.21 20.28 -16.63
C THR A 105 5.46 21.45 -16.03
N TYR A 106 6.09 22.63 -16.00
CA TYR A 106 5.51 23.88 -15.49
C TYR A 106 4.58 24.53 -16.50
N ASP A 107 5.03 24.62 -17.75
CA ASP A 107 4.27 25.15 -18.88
C ASP A 107 4.70 24.46 -20.18
N LYS A 108 4.09 24.85 -21.31
CA LYS A 108 4.36 24.29 -22.64
C LYS A 108 5.82 24.41 -23.10
N SER A 109 6.60 25.27 -22.46
CA SER A 109 7.98 25.62 -22.80
C SER A 109 8.97 25.36 -21.67
N HIS A 110 8.54 24.77 -20.54
CA HIS A 110 9.44 24.51 -19.42
C HIS A 110 9.10 23.19 -18.73
N THR A 111 9.95 22.19 -18.93
CA THR A 111 9.97 20.96 -18.15
C THR A 111 11.34 20.74 -17.53
N VAL A 112 11.37 20.49 -16.22
CA VAL A 112 12.54 19.96 -15.53
C VAL A 112 12.49 18.44 -15.54
N ILE A 113 13.57 17.81 -15.99
CA ILE A 113 13.74 16.37 -16.11
C ILE A 113 14.79 15.94 -15.08
N VAL A 114 14.40 15.02 -14.19
CA VAL A 114 15.29 14.41 -13.21
C VAL A 114 15.54 12.96 -13.63
N GLU A 115 16.79 12.66 -13.95
CA GLU A 115 17.26 11.34 -14.34
C GLU A 115 17.73 10.55 -13.12
N TYR A 116 17.37 9.27 -13.11
CA TYR A 116 17.79 8.30 -12.11
C TYR A 116 18.52 7.14 -12.80
N ILE A 117 19.62 6.74 -12.18
CA ILE A 117 20.43 5.59 -12.59
C ILE A 117 20.22 4.42 -11.61
N PRO A 118 20.57 3.19 -12.01
CA PRO A 118 20.51 2.04 -11.11
C PRO A 118 21.32 2.28 -9.82
N ASP A 119 20.75 1.86 -8.70
CA ASP A 119 21.38 1.84 -7.38
C ASP A 119 21.49 0.41 -6.87
N GLU A 120 22.71 -0.10 -6.84
CA GLU A 120 23.01 -1.48 -6.46
C GLU A 120 22.77 -1.76 -4.97
N SER A 121 22.67 -0.70 -4.15
CA SER A 121 22.46 -0.81 -2.71
C SER A 121 20.98 -0.94 -2.33
N LYS A 122 20.05 -0.83 -3.28
CA LYS A 122 18.61 -0.76 -2.97
C LYS A 122 17.78 -1.70 -3.83
N ASP A 123 16.65 -2.10 -3.28
CA ASP A 123 15.54 -2.66 -4.02
C ASP A 123 14.38 -1.66 -4.04
N MET A 124 13.62 -1.67 -5.14
CA MET A 124 12.43 -0.87 -5.33
C MET A 124 11.23 -1.78 -5.56
N PHE A 125 10.14 -1.49 -4.86
CA PHE A 125 8.83 -2.14 -5.03
C PHE A 125 7.79 -1.08 -5.38
N GLN A 126 6.96 -1.33 -6.37
CA GLN A 126 5.93 -0.40 -6.80
C GLN A 126 4.54 -0.92 -6.47
N ILE A 127 3.71 0.00 -5.99
CA ILE A 127 2.33 -0.27 -5.58
C ILE A 127 1.42 0.63 -6.40
N GLY A 128 0.30 0.07 -6.85
CA GLY A 128 -0.72 0.85 -7.57
C GLY A 128 -1.84 -0.04 -8.08
N ARG A 129 -2.80 0.56 -8.77
CA ARG A 129 -3.93 -0.20 -9.35
C ARG A 129 -3.68 -0.76 -10.74
N SER A 130 -2.54 -0.44 -11.38
CA SER A 130 -2.24 -0.99 -12.70
C SER A 130 -1.95 -2.49 -12.60
N SER A 131 -2.33 -3.23 -13.63
CA SER A 131 -1.99 -4.65 -13.82
C SER A 131 -0.71 -4.83 -14.66
N GLU A 132 0.05 -3.75 -14.90
CA GLU A 132 1.35 -3.80 -15.57
C GLU A 132 2.41 -4.55 -14.74
N ASP A 133 3.36 -5.21 -15.39
CA ASP A 133 4.32 -6.15 -14.78
C ASP A 133 5.21 -5.52 -13.72
N GLN A 134 5.52 -4.26 -13.89
CA GLN A 134 6.34 -3.46 -12.98
C GLN A 134 5.65 -3.06 -11.66
N ILE A 135 4.36 -3.37 -11.48
CA ILE A 135 3.65 -3.19 -10.22
C ILE A 135 3.78 -4.48 -9.42
N ASP A 136 4.56 -4.45 -8.34
CA ASP A 136 4.76 -5.59 -7.45
C ASP A 136 3.48 -5.88 -6.63
N PHE A 137 2.78 -4.84 -6.15
CA PHE A 137 1.52 -4.98 -5.41
C PHE A 137 0.35 -4.26 -6.08
N THR A 138 -0.49 -5.02 -6.79
CA THR A 138 -1.71 -4.47 -7.39
C THR A 138 -2.82 -4.31 -6.35
N ILE A 139 -3.23 -3.07 -6.10
CA ILE A 139 -4.29 -2.71 -5.13
C ILE A 139 -5.54 -2.21 -5.86
N VAL A 140 -6.70 -2.61 -5.36
CA VAL A 140 -8.00 -2.11 -5.77
C VAL A 140 -8.66 -1.40 -4.60
N ASP A 141 -9.54 -0.43 -4.88
CA ASP A 141 -10.24 0.30 -3.83
C ASP A 141 -11.00 -0.66 -2.91
N THR A 142 -10.85 -0.46 -1.60
CA THR A 142 -11.47 -1.32 -0.59
C THR A 142 -13.00 -1.32 -0.74
N TRP A 143 -13.59 -0.19 -1.12
CA TRP A 143 -15.03 -0.06 -1.36
C TRP A 143 -15.51 -0.72 -2.67
N LEU A 144 -14.63 -0.94 -3.65
CA LEU A 144 -14.95 -1.76 -4.83
C LEU A 144 -14.93 -3.26 -4.51
N ALA A 145 -14.14 -3.66 -3.52
CA ALA A 145 -13.98 -5.06 -3.15
C ALA A 145 -14.94 -5.54 -2.05
N ALA A 146 -15.52 -4.63 -1.28
CA ALA A 146 -16.44 -4.95 -0.18
C ALA A 146 -17.79 -5.55 -0.62
N GLY A 147 -18.07 -5.71 -1.92
CA GLY A 147 -19.22 -6.47 -2.44
C GLY A 147 -20.61 -5.90 -2.10
N SER A 148 -20.71 -4.80 -1.36
CA SER A 148 -21.97 -4.15 -1.04
C SER A 148 -22.50 -3.42 -2.27
N ASN A 149 -23.76 -3.69 -2.66
CA ASN A 149 -24.50 -2.97 -3.71
C ASN A 149 -24.73 -1.46 -3.42
N MET A 150 -24.04 -0.93 -2.42
CA MET A 150 -24.12 0.45 -1.96
C MET A 150 -22.70 1.02 -1.93
N VAL A 151 -22.48 2.08 -2.71
CA VAL A 151 -21.19 2.79 -2.76
C VAL A 151 -21.40 4.18 -2.17
N MET A 152 -20.73 4.45 -1.06
CA MET A 152 -20.51 5.83 -0.59
C MET A 152 -19.19 6.31 -1.20
N SER A 153 -19.26 7.26 -2.13
CA SER A 153 -18.06 7.94 -2.61
C SER A 153 -17.61 8.94 -1.52
N PRO A 154 -16.34 8.95 -1.10
CA PRO A 154 -15.85 9.91 -0.10
C PRO A 154 -15.92 11.37 -0.58
N ALA A 155 -15.99 11.57 -1.90
CA ALA A 155 -16.12 12.87 -2.54
C ALA A 155 -17.61 13.21 -2.81
N GLY A 156 -18.34 13.63 -1.78
CA GLY A 156 -19.54 14.48 -1.89
C GLY A 156 -20.78 13.94 -2.65
N ASN A 157 -21.87 13.75 -1.89
CA ASN A 157 -23.29 13.94 -2.24
C ASN A 157 -23.99 13.15 -3.35
N ASN A 158 -23.40 12.11 -3.95
CA ASN A 158 -24.16 11.22 -4.86
C ASN A 158 -24.20 9.78 -4.35
N MET A 159 -25.27 9.44 -3.64
CA MET A 159 -25.70 8.06 -3.41
C MET A 159 -25.91 7.37 -4.76
N ARG A 160 -25.09 6.39 -5.12
CA ARG A 160 -25.29 5.61 -6.34
C ARG A 160 -25.44 4.13 -5.99
N LEU A 161 -26.66 3.61 -6.16
CA LEU A 161 -26.92 2.17 -6.12
C LEU A 161 -26.15 1.48 -7.25
N LEU A 162 -25.35 0.47 -6.92
CA LEU A 162 -24.98 -0.56 -7.88
C LEU A 162 -26.20 -1.47 -8.02
N ARG A 163 -27.12 -1.16 -8.95
CA ARG A 163 -28.10 -2.17 -9.37
C ARG A 163 -27.36 -3.20 -10.22
N SER A 164 -27.29 -4.43 -9.72
CA SER A 164 -26.93 -5.60 -10.52
C SER A 164 -27.69 -5.58 -11.83
N SER A 165 -26.95 -5.69 -12.93
CA SER A 165 -27.45 -5.73 -14.30
C SER A 165 -28.46 -6.87 -14.46
N ASN A 166 -29.76 -6.60 -14.31
CA ASN A 166 -30.86 -7.44 -14.78
C ASN A 166 -32.23 -6.71 -14.76
N CYS A 167 -32.26 -5.45 -15.18
CA CYS A 167 -33.53 -4.81 -15.55
C CYS A 167 -33.42 -4.26 -16.97
N PHE A 168 -34.11 -4.94 -17.90
CA PHE A 168 -34.44 -4.42 -19.22
C PHE A 168 -35.40 -3.25 -19.02
N ASP A 169 -34.88 -2.03 -19.01
CA ASP A 169 -35.69 -0.84 -19.18
C ASP A 169 -35.08 0.04 -20.27
N LYS A 170 -35.91 0.38 -21.26
CA LYS A 170 -35.53 0.90 -22.60
C LYS A 170 -35.27 2.41 -22.62
N ASN A 171 -34.77 2.99 -21.53
CA ASN A 171 -34.39 4.41 -21.48
C ASN A 171 -32.93 4.55 -21.04
N GLU A 172 -32.04 4.68 -22.03
CA GLU A 172 -30.59 4.72 -21.87
C GLU A 172 -30.11 5.96 -21.09
N VAL A 173 -29.79 5.75 -19.81
CA VAL A 173 -28.72 6.48 -19.14
C VAL A 173 -27.65 5.45 -18.83
N HIS A 174 -26.63 5.33 -19.69
CA HIS A 174 -25.49 4.46 -19.42
C HIS A 174 -24.93 4.79 -18.03
N PRO A 175 -24.95 3.85 -17.07
CA PRO A 175 -24.40 4.13 -15.76
C PRO A 175 -22.89 4.26 -15.89
N ARG A 176 -22.38 5.51 -15.86
CA ARG A 176 -20.93 5.79 -15.81
C ARG A 176 -20.25 4.86 -14.80
N PRO A 177 -19.26 4.04 -15.21
CA PRO A 177 -18.55 3.14 -14.30
C PRO A 177 -17.91 3.96 -13.19
N ILE A 178 -17.96 3.44 -11.96
CA ILE A 178 -17.37 4.13 -10.81
C ILE A 178 -15.85 4.11 -10.99
N SER A 179 -15.23 5.29 -10.93
CA SER A 179 -13.77 5.41 -11.09
C SER A 179 -13.09 5.13 -9.76
N SER A 180 -12.06 4.28 -9.81
CA SER A 180 -11.08 4.14 -8.73
C SER A 180 -10.42 5.49 -8.42
N THR A 181 -10.17 5.76 -7.15
CA THR A 181 -9.41 6.94 -6.69
C THR A 181 -7.92 6.65 -6.48
N ILE A 182 -7.54 5.37 -6.52
CA ILE A 182 -6.15 4.93 -6.42
C ILE A 182 -5.41 5.23 -7.73
N SER A 183 -4.17 5.70 -7.64
CA SER A 183 -3.32 5.92 -8.81
C SER A 183 -2.84 4.60 -9.44
N ARG A 184 -2.68 4.58 -10.77
CA ARG A 184 -2.15 3.42 -11.50
C ARG A 184 -0.77 3.01 -10.99
N TYR A 185 0.06 4.00 -10.69
CA TYR A 185 1.40 3.87 -10.10
C TYR A 185 1.41 4.78 -8.88
N ALA A 186 0.98 4.26 -7.73
CA ALA A 186 0.63 5.07 -6.56
C ALA A 186 1.85 5.49 -5.74
N CYS A 187 2.70 4.53 -5.37
CA CYS A 187 3.91 4.80 -4.60
C CYS A 187 5.01 3.78 -4.91
N ARG A 188 6.22 4.13 -4.46
CA ARG A 188 7.40 3.26 -4.42
C ARG A 188 7.81 3.04 -2.98
N ILE A 189 8.28 1.83 -2.67
CA ILE A 189 9.00 1.52 -1.43
C ILE A 189 10.43 1.19 -1.86
N LEU A 190 11.40 1.96 -1.37
CA LEU A 190 12.81 1.65 -1.55
C LEU A 190 13.37 1.08 -0.25
N THR A 191 14.05 -0.05 -0.33
CA THR A 191 14.66 -0.73 0.82
C THR A 191 16.16 -0.83 0.63
N ASP A 192 16.93 -0.63 1.70
CA ASP A 192 18.37 -0.87 1.67
C ASP A 192 18.66 -2.38 1.70
N ARG A 193 19.54 -2.85 0.81
CA ARG A 193 19.91 -4.27 0.68
C ARG A 193 20.83 -4.74 1.81
N GLU A 194 21.58 -3.83 2.42
CA GLU A 194 22.53 -4.11 3.49
C GLU A 194 21.94 -3.75 4.87
N GLU A 195 20.96 -2.85 4.93
CA GLU A 195 20.19 -2.53 6.13
C GLU A 195 18.67 -2.81 5.94
N PRO A 196 18.22 -4.07 6.02
CA PRO A 196 16.84 -4.48 5.69
C PRO A 196 15.72 -3.78 6.46
N THR A 197 16.06 -3.15 7.58
CA THR A 197 15.15 -2.40 8.47
C THR A 197 14.85 -0.99 7.93
N LYS A 198 15.64 -0.51 6.96
CA LYS A 198 15.49 0.79 6.31
C LYS A 198 14.66 0.66 5.04
N ALA A 199 13.36 0.92 5.18
CA ALA A 199 12.42 1.03 4.09
C ALA A 199 11.88 2.46 4.00
N TYR A 200 11.77 3.03 2.80
CA TYR A 200 11.36 4.41 2.56
C TYR A 200 10.25 4.48 1.53
N VAL A 201 9.19 5.22 1.82
CA VAL A 201 8.08 5.42 0.87
C VAL A 201 8.26 6.70 0.05
N TYR A 202 7.91 6.66 -1.22
CA TYR A 202 7.90 7.80 -2.12
C TYR A 202 6.59 7.85 -2.88
N ALA A 203 6.02 9.03 -3.08
CA ALA A 203 4.84 9.16 -3.92
C ALA A 203 5.15 8.91 -5.40
N ALA A 204 4.13 8.46 -6.13
CA ALA A 204 4.18 7.97 -7.51
C ALA A 204 5.01 6.70 -7.69
N GLY A 205 4.67 5.93 -8.72
CA GLY A 205 5.52 4.90 -9.31
C GLY A 205 5.80 5.22 -10.78
N PHE A 206 6.89 4.68 -11.30
CA PHE A 206 7.20 4.76 -12.72
C PHE A 206 6.20 3.94 -13.52
N ASP A 207 5.85 4.39 -14.73
CA ASP A 207 5.11 3.62 -15.73
C ASP A 207 6.01 2.61 -16.46
N ASN A 208 5.44 1.77 -17.34
CA ASN A 208 6.20 0.74 -18.09
C ASN A 208 7.32 1.31 -18.97
N SER A 209 7.35 2.63 -19.18
CA SER A 209 8.44 3.32 -19.87
C SER A 209 9.46 3.93 -18.89
N LYS A 210 9.41 3.54 -17.62
CA LYS A 210 10.24 4.04 -16.51
C LYS A 210 10.08 5.54 -16.25
N ASN A 211 8.88 6.09 -16.48
CA ASN A 211 8.61 7.51 -16.35
C ASN A 211 7.59 7.85 -15.25
N ILE A 212 7.83 8.94 -14.53
CA ILE A 212 6.85 9.65 -13.71
C ILE A 212 6.61 11.03 -14.32
N PHE A 213 5.35 11.41 -14.54
CA PHE A 213 5.00 12.69 -15.16
C PHE A 213 4.11 13.53 -14.26
N LEU A 214 4.60 14.72 -13.90
CA LEU A 214 3.86 15.77 -13.19
C LEU A 214 3.58 16.91 -14.17
N GLY A 215 2.37 16.91 -14.72
CA GLY A 215 1.93 17.92 -15.69
C GLY A 215 1.70 19.30 -15.10
N GLU A 216 1.28 20.24 -15.95
CA GLU A 216 1.07 21.67 -15.60
C GLU A 216 0.22 21.87 -14.34
N LYS A 217 -0.84 21.07 -14.17
CA LYS A 217 -1.78 21.14 -13.04
C LYS A 217 -1.28 20.50 -11.74
N ALA A 218 -0.18 19.74 -11.78
CA ALA A 218 0.37 19.11 -10.59
C ALA A 218 1.08 20.14 -9.70
N THR A 219 0.93 20.00 -8.38
CA THR A 219 1.65 20.80 -7.39
C THR A 219 3.12 20.40 -7.39
N LYS A 220 4.01 21.32 -7.75
CA LYS A 220 5.44 21.09 -7.90
C LYS A 220 6.23 22.37 -7.68
N TRP A 221 7.49 22.25 -7.30
CA TRP A 221 8.35 23.37 -6.93
C TRP A 221 9.82 23.00 -7.10
N ILE A 222 10.68 24.02 -7.07
CA ILE A 222 12.12 23.84 -6.94
C ILE A 222 12.47 24.02 -5.46
N LYS A 223 13.14 23.04 -4.87
CA LYS A 223 13.66 23.05 -3.50
C LYS A 223 14.81 24.06 -3.37
N LYS A 224 15.17 24.39 -2.13
CA LYS A 224 16.29 25.33 -1.84
C LYS A 224 17.64 24.86 -2.40
N ASN A 225 17.83 23.54 -2.54
CA ASN A 225 19.03 22.94 -3.13
C ASN A 225 19.02 22.92 -4.67
N GLY A 226 17.99 23.47 -5.32
CA GLY A 226 17.85 23.51 -6.78
C GLY A 226 17.18 22.28 -7.39
N GLU A 227 16.83 21.27 -6.60
CA GLU A 227 16.16 20.06 -7.09
C GLU A 227 14.66 20.27 -7.26
N ALA A 228 14.04 19.62 -8.24
CA ALA A 228 12.60 19.64 -8.42
C ALA A 228 11.91 18.60 -7.52
N ASP A 229 10.71 18.93 -7.05
CA ASP A 229 9.82 18.02 -6.34
C ASP A 229 8.35 18.36 -6.61
N GLY A 230 7.46 17.47 -6.23
CA GLY A 230 6.03 17.68 -6.35
C GLY A 230 5.20 16.64 -5.64
N LEU A 231 3.90 16.88 -5.66
CA LEU A 231 2.88 15.99 -5.11
C LEU A 231 2.07 15.39 -6.25
N THR A 232 1.69 14.12 -6.09
CA THR A 232 0.71 13.49 -6.99
C THR A 232 -0.67 14.11 -6.80
N THR A 233 -1.58 13.96 -7.76
CA THR A 233 -2.91 14.60 -7.70
C THR A 233 -3.62 14.34 -6.37
N ASN A 234 -3.72 13.08 -5.96
CA ASN A 234 -4.42 12.71 -4.73
C ASN A 234 -3.50 12.60 -3.51
N GLY A 235 -2.17 12.55 -3.68
CA GLY A 235 -1.24 12.41 -2.57
C GLY A 235 -1.18 10.99 -1.99
N ILE A 236 -0.01 10.64 -1.46
CA ILE A 236 0.22 9.43 -0.65
C ILE A 236 0.41 9.90 0.78
N LEU A 237 -0.41 9.39 1.70
CA LEU A 237 -0.33 9.78 3.09
C LEU A 237 0.29 8.67 3.94
N ILE A 238 1.06 9.06 4.94
CA ILE A 238 1.56 8.15 5.97
C ILE A 238 1.17 8.60 7.36
N LEU A 239 1.01 7.62 8.25
CA LEU A 239 0.84 7.82 9.69
C LEU A 239 1.74 6.84 10.41
N HIS A 240 2.64 7.37 11.22
CA HIS A 240 3.43 6.59 12.17
C HIS A 240 2.69 6.56 13.51
N PRO A 241 2.28 5.38 14.02
CA PRO A 241 1.57 5.29 15.29
C PRO A 241 2.50 5.59 16.48
N ASN A 242 3.76 5.17 16.39
CA ASN A 242 4.77 5.31 17.44
C ASN A 242 5.70 6.49 17.15
N ARG A 243 5.16 7.70 17.13
CA ARG A 243 5.99 8.91 17.05
C ARG A 243 6.76 9.08 18.36
N ASN A 244 8.06 8.81 18.30
CA ASN A 244 9.00 9.25 19.32
C ASN A 244 9.22 10.75 19.09
N ASP A 245 8.26 11.58 19.45
CA ASP A 245 8.47 13.03 19.51
C ASP A 245 9.47 13.26 20.65
N VAL A 246 10.76 13.35 20.31
CA VAL A 246 11.86 13.60 21.26
C VAL A 246 11.89 15.06 21.72
N ASP A 247 10.94 15.88 21.25
CA ASP A 247 10.78 17.26 21.69
C ASP A 247 9.92 17.31 22.97
N GLU A 248 10.51 16.88 24.08
CA GLU A 248 9.96 17.03 25.44
C GLU A 248 9.72 18.51 25.85
N GLU A 249 10.20 19.48 25.06
CA GLU A 249 10.11 20.91 25.40
C GLU A 249 8.91 21.66 24.78
N ALA A 250 8.15 21.08 23.86
CA ALA A 250 7.01 21.77 23.22
C ALA A 250 5.62 21.40 23.79
N SER A 251 5.51 20.37 24.63
CA SER A 251 4.22 19.99 25.25
C SER A 251 4.01 20.62 26.63
N SER A 252 4.54 21.81 26.88
CA SER A 252 4.27 22.58 28.11
C SER A 252 2.85 23.20 28.15
N SER A 253 1.97 22.85 27.21
CA SER A 253 0.54 23.10 27.37
C SER A 253 -0.04 22.09 28.35
N LEU A 254 -0.60 22.58 29.46
CA LEU A 254 -1.32 21.85 30.53
C LEU A 254 -2.47 20.93 30.07
N SER A 255 -2.69 20.78 28.76
CA SER A 255 -3.54 19.77 28.16
C SER A 255 -2.64 18.65 27.62
N GLY A 256 -2.57 17.52 28.33
CA GLY A 256 -1.81 16.31 27.97
C GLY A 256 -2.27 15.59 26.70
N ASP A 257 -2.72 16.34 25.69
CA ASP A 257 -3.21 15.84 24.43
C ASP A 257 -2.02 15.67 23.49
N ARG A 258 -1.22 14.61 23.72
CA ARG A 258 -0.29 14.14 22.68
C ARG A 258 -1.13 13.88 21.45
N LYS A 259 -0.89 14.63 20.38
CA LYS A 259 -1.60 14.46 19.11
C LYS A 259 -1.12 13.16 18.47
N MET A 260 -1.59 12.04 19.00
CA MET A 260 -1.44 10.73 18.39
C MET A 260 -2.12 10.77 17.01
N TYR A 261 -1.67 9.94 16.08
CA TYR A 261 -2.35 9.70 14.80
C TYR A 261 -2.33 10.88 13.80
N VAL A 262 -1.19 11.56 13.68
CA VAL A 262 -1.00 12.62 12.68
C VAL A 262 -0.63 12.04 11.31
N TRP A 263 -1.50 12.26 10.33
CA TRP A 263 -1.22 11.98 8.93
C TRP A 263 -0.31 13.05 8.30
N ARG A 264 0.58 12.59 7.44
CA ARG A 264 1.47 13.41 6.63
C ARG A 264 1.37 13.03 5.17
N GLU A 265 1.66 13.97 4.30
CA GLU A 265 1.76 13.74 2.87
C GLU A 265 3.22 13.56 2.47
N VAL A 266 3.49 12.53 1.66
CA VAL A 266 4.82 12.21 1.13
C VAL A 266 4.94 12.76 -0.29
N SER A 267 6.04 13.43 -0.60
CA SER A 267 6.30 13.93 -1.96
C SER A 267 6.86 12.85 -2.89
N VAL A 268 6.97 13.19 -4.18
CA VAL A 268 7.58 12.31 -5.19
C VAL A 268 9.06 12.09 -4.90
N ASP A 269 9.72 13.09 -4.29
CA ASP A 269 11.11 13.00 -3.87
C ASP A 269 11.31 12.55 -2.41
N GLY A 270 10.22 12.26 -1.68
CA GLY A 270 10.26 11.67 -0.33
C GLY A 270 10.29 12.69 0.82
N ASP A 271 10.11 13.98 0.54
CA ASP A 271 9.95 15.00 1.59
C ASP A 271 8.57 14.85 2.27
N ILE A 272 8.50 15.22 3.55
CA ILE A 272 7.30 15.11 4.38
C ILE A 272 6.60 16.46 4.54
N PHE A 273 5.28 16.47 4.35
CA PHE A 273 4.44 17.66 4.44
C PHE A 273 3.25 17.44 5.39
N THR A 274 2.75 18.54 5.96
CA THR A 274 1.40 18.56 6.55
C THR A 274 0.35 18.26 5.48
N LEU A 275 -0.85 17.86 5.90
CA LEU A 275 -1.95 17.65 4.97
C LEU A 275 -2.32 18.95 4.24
N ARG A 276 -2.75 18.80 3.00
CA ARG A 276 -3.48 19.86 2.29
C ARG A 276 -4.79 20.17 3.02
N GLU A 277 -5.32 21.37 2.76
CA GLU A 277 -6.63 21.79 3.30
C GLU A 277 -7.75 20.81 2.95
N THR A 278 -7.74 20.31 1.70
CA THR A 278 -8.63 19.24 1.24
C THR A 278 -7.82 18.24 0.40
N ARG A 279 -8.21 16.96 0.44
CA ARG A 279 -7.60 15.93 -0.41
C ARG A 279 -7.66 16.38 -1.86
N SER A 280 -6.56 16.25 -2.58
CA SER A 280 -6.41 16.65 -3.98
C SER A 280 -6.40 18.16 -4.27
N SER A 281 -6.40 19.03 -3.25
CA SER A 281 -6.15 20.47 -3.42
C SER A 281 -4.79 20.72 -4.09
N THR A 282 -4.67 21.75 -4.93
CA THR A 282 -3.39 22.12 -5.55
C THR A 282 -2.47 22.88 -4.59
N LYS A 283 -2.98 23.34 -3.45
CA LYS A 283 -2.18 23.97 -2.40
C LYS A 283 -1.55 22.89 -1.51
N ARG A 284 -0.22 22.75 -1.58
CA ARG A 284 0.53 21.85 -0.69
C ARG A 284 0.43 22.30 0.76
N GLY A 285 0.61 21.35 1.68
CA GLY A 285 0.89 21.65 3.08
C GLY A 285 2.28 22.26 3.29
N GLU A 286 2.63 22.43 4.56
CA GLU A 286 3.93 22.93 5.01
C GLU A 286 4.93 21.78 5.11
N MET A 287 6.17 22.02 4.69
CA MET A 287 7.25 21.02 4.78
C MET A 287 7.65 20.83 6.24
N ILE A 288 7.91 19.58 6.63
CA ILE A 288 8.32 19.22 7.99
C ILE A 288 9.71 18.58 7.91
N PRO A 289 10.80 19.37 8.07
CA PRO A 289 12.16 18.90 7.80
C PRO A 289 12.67 17.85 8.79
N HIS A 290 12.04 17.71 9.95
CA HIS A 290 12.46 16.78 11.01
C HIS A 290 11.73 15.43 10.94
N GLU A 291 10.70 15.30 10.12
CA GLU A 291 10.00 14.03 9.90
C GLU A 291 10.55 13.31 8.67
N THR A 292 10.45 11.98 8.66
CA THR A 292 11.06 11.12 7.64
C THR A 292 10.00 10.31 6.90
N ASN A 293 10.31 9.93 5.66
CA ASN A 293 9.56 8.94 4.89
C ASN A 293 10.01 7.50 5.17
N GLN A 294 10.92 7.28 6.11
CA GLN A 294 11.29 5.95 6.58
C GLN A 294 10.10 5.29 7.28
N LEU A 295 9.73 4.11 6.81
CA LEU A 295 8.64 3.33 7.37
C LEU A 295 9.05 2.70 8.69
N GLN A 296 8.29 3.03 9.73
CA GLN A 296 8.38 2.42 11.05
C GLN A 296 7.41 1.25 11.14
N ASP A 297 7.71 0.25 11.97
CA ASP A 297 6.76 -0.84 12.20
C ASP A 297 5.38 -0.30 12.62
N GLY A 298 4.32 -0.76 11.94
CA GLY A 298 2.97 -0.26 12.18
C GLY A 298 2.56 0.96 11.35
N THR A 299 3.43 1.48 10.47
CA THR A 299 3.11 2.63 9.62
C THR A 299 1.89 2.32 8.74
N LEU A 300 0.92 3.23 8.73
CA LEU A 300 -0.20 3.20 7.79
C LEU A 300 0.14 4.03 6.55
N ILE A 301 -0.23 3.54 5.37
CA ILE A 301 -0.03 4.20 4.08
C ILE A 301 -1.38 4.29 3.36
N ASP A 302 -1.89 5.50 3.15
CA ASP A 302 -3.17 5.75 2.46
C ASP A 302 -2.93 6.12 0.99
N LEU A 303 -3.44 5.28 0.09
CA LEU A 303 -3.32 5.37 -1.37
C LEU A 303 -4.51 6.08 -2.04
N CYS A 304 -5.34 6.78 -1.26
CA CYS A 304 -6.58 7.43 -1.68
C CYS A 304 -7.60 6.41 -2.23
N GLY A 305 -8.02 5.46 -1.38
CA GLY A 305 -9.02 4.43 -1.74
C GLY A 305 -8.75 3.07 -1.09
N ALA A 306 -7.53 2.89 -0.59
CA ALA A 306 -7.09 1.76 0.21
C ALA A 306 -6.02 2.21 1.21
N THR A 307 -5.96 1.52 2.35
CA THR A 307 -4.93 1.75 3.37
C THR A 307 -4.11 0.48 3.53
N LEU A 308 -2.79 0.63 3.45
CA LEU A 308 -1.83 -0.44 3.73
C LEU A 308 -1.26 -0.26 5.14
N LEU A 309 -0.97 -1.38 5.79
CA LEU A 309 -0.17 -1.48 7.01
C LEU A 309 1.21 -2.02 6.64
N TRP A 310 2.26 -1.31 7.03
CA TRP A 310 3.64 -1.78 6.97
C TRP A 310 4.01 -2.52 8.25
N ARG A 311 4.54 -3.73 8.10
CA ARG A 311 5.19 -4.50 9.17
C ARG A 311 6.65 -4.68 8.80
N SER A 312 7.56 -4.09 9.57
CA SER A 312 9.00 -4.27 9.36
C SER A 312 9.41 -5.70 9.71
N ALA A 313 10.49 -6.22 9.13
CA ALA A 313 11.06 -7.52 9.51
C ALA A 313 11.43 -7.58 11.01
N ASP A 314 11.87 -6.47 11.60
CA ASP A 314 12.19 -6.38 13.03
C ASP A 314 10.96 -6.27 13.93
N GLY A 315 9.77 -6.03 13.37
CA GLY A 315 8.50 -6.16 14.07
C GLY A 315 8.07 -7.61 14.31
N TRP A 316 8.92 -8.58 13.91
CA TRP A 316 8.72 -10.02 14.06
C TRP A 316 9.46 -10.72 15.21
N PRO A 317 10.02 -10.09 16.27
CA PRO A 317 10.54 -10.91 17.36
C PRO A 317 9.29 -11.57 18.00
N THR A 318 9.22 -12.90 17.96
CA THR A 318 8.24 -13.75 18.68
C THR A 318 6.79 -13.88 18.19
N LEU A 319 6.54 -14.16 16.90
CA LEU A 319 5.29 -14.89 16.52
C LEU A 319 5.51 -16.38 16.22
N LEU A 320 6.70 -16.76 15.75
CA LEU A 320 7.04 -18.18 15.55
C LEU A 320 7.78 -18.80 16.74
N ALA A 321 8.36 -17.99 17.64
CA ALA A 321 9.11 -18.50 18.80
C ALA A 321 8.28 -18.63 20.09
N ASN A 322 7.06 -18.09 20.17
CA ASN A 322 6.20 -18.27 21.34
C ASN A 322 4.71 -18.22 20.97
N ARG A 323 4.09 -19.40 20.86
CA ARG A 323 2.64 -19.58 20.65
C ARG A 323 1.75 -18.95 21.74
N ASN A 324 2.34 -18.40 22.81
CA ASN A 324 1.61 -17.84 23.95
C ASN A 324 1.32 -16.34 23.86
N TRP A 325 1.93 -15.59 22.93
CA TRP A 325 1.73 -14.13 22.82
C TRP A 325 0.54 -13.71 21.93
N SER A 326 0.12 -14.53 20.95
CA SER A 326 -0.98 -14.15 20.03
C SER A 326 -2.34 -14.04 20.73
N ILE A 327 -2.53 -14.73 21.85
CA ILE A 327 -3.75 -14.67 22.66
C ILE A 327 -3.79 -13.36 23.48
N SER A 328 -2.64 -12.88 23.97
CA SER A 328 -2.57 -11.68 24.81
C SER A 328 -2.83 -10.39 24.03
N TRP A 329 -2.31 -10.27 22.81
CA TRP A 329 -2.51 -9.06 21.99
C TRP A 329 -3.92 -8.97 21.39
N MET A 330 -4.47 -10.11 20.92
CA MET A 330 -5.88 -10.16 20.47
C MET A 330 -6.84 -9.84 21.62
N ASN A 331 -6.58 -10.35 22.84
CA ASN A 331 -7.43 -10.07 23.99
C ASN A 331 -7.33 -8.60 24.45
N SER A 332 -6.14 -8.01 24.49
CA SER A 332 -5.97 -6.58 24.84
C SER A 332 -6.67 -5.65 23.85
N THR A 333 -6.64 -5.98 22.55
CA THR A 333 -7.29 -5.17 21.51
C THR A 333 -8.81 -5.35 21.52
N LEU A 334 -9.31 -6.56 21.81
CA LEU A 334 -10.73 -6.84 21.95
C LEU A 334 -11.34 -6.32 23.26
N GLU A 335 -10.58 -6.28 24.36
CA GLU A 335 -11.00 -5.63 25.61
C GLU A 335 -11.15 -4.12 25.44
N SER A 336 -10.29 -3.48 24.63
CA SER A 336 -10.43 -2.05 24.31
C SER A 336 -11.62 -1.72 23.39
N LEU A 337 -12.19 -2.74 22.72
CA LEU A 337 -13.37 -2.60 21.85
C LEU A 337 -14.69 -3.01 22.54
N ASN A 338 -14.64 -3.57 23.74
CA ASN A 338 -15.82 -3.97 24.53
C ASN A 338 -16.14 -3.00 25.70
N VAL A 339 -15.59 -1.78 25.68
CA VAL A 339 -15.93 -0.71 26.64
C VAL A 339 -16.62 0.48 25.93
N LEU A 340 -17.49 0.19 24.95
CA LEU A 340 -18.48 1.13 24.44
C LEU A 340 -19.88 0.52 24.48
#